data_AF-A0A934HE85-F1
#
_entry.id   AF-A0A934HE85-F1
#
_cell.length_a   1.000
_cell.length_b   1.000
_cell.length_c   1.000
_cell.angle_alpha   90.00
_cell.angle_beta   90.00
_cell.angle_gamma   90.00
#
_symmetry.space_group_name_H-M   'P 1'
#
loop_
_entity.id
_entity.type
_entity.pdbx_description
1 polymer ?
#
loop_
_entity_poly.entity_id
_entity_poly.type
_entity_poly.pdbx_seq_one_letter_code
_entity_poly.pdbx_strand_id
1 'polypeptide(L)'
;MKKTLHKGILITMNQPLFYSSCASPIGRIFAAASDDGITHVCIGKVGLLKRVSSCGARLHEDRGRFAEVFELLEKYFSGHRVVFKITLDITGSAFQKNVWAEIKKIPYGMTINYGEIAARLGIPKGARAIGNACGTNPVPIIIPCHRVLKGDGSIGGYAGGVEIKKRLLEVEGIRP
;
A
#
# COMPACT_ATOMS: atom_id res chain seq x y z
N MET A 1 -21.31 -37.47 17.97
CA MET A 1 -20.77 -37.41 19.34
C MET A 1 -19.35 -36.87 19.30
N LYS A 2 -19.11 -35.83 20.12
CA LYS A 2 -17.84 -35.31 20.68
C LYS A 2 -16.65 -35.00 19.75
N LYS A 3 -16.36 -33.70 19.69
CA LYS A 3 -15.09 -33.05 19.36
C LYS A 3 -13.92 -33.70 20.12
N THR A 4 -12.77 -33.79 19.45
CA THR A 4 -11.47 -33.67 20.12
C THR A 4 -10.66 -32.60 19.39
N LEU A 5 -10.60 -31.41 19.99
CA LEU A 5 -9.59 -30.41 19.67
C LEU A 5 -8.24 -30.98 20.07
N HIS A 6 -7.32 -31.11 19.13
CA HIS A 6 -5.90 -31.14 19.43
C HIS A 6 -5.24 -29.92 18.80
N LYS A 7 -4.56 -29.15 19.66
CA LYS A 7 -3.61 -28.10 19.33
C LYS A 7 -2.64 -28.65 18.29
N GLY A 8 -2.79 -28.21 17.06
CA GLY A 8 -1.83 -28.40 15.98
C GLY A 8 -1.88 -27.12 15.17
N ILE A 9 -0.74 -26.45 15.06
CA ILE A 9 -0.46 -25.40 14.10
C ILE A 9 -1.11 -25.84 12.78
N LEU A 10 -2.15 -25.12 12.36
CA LEU A 10 -2.67 -25.25 11.00
C LEU A 10 -1.48 -24.95 10.11
N ILE A 11 -0.99 -25.98 9.43
CA ILE A 11 -0.09 -25.87 8.30
C ILE A 11 -0.84 -24.95 7.33
N THR A 12 -0.50 -23.67 7.32
CA THR A 12 -1.16 -22.71 6.45
C THR A 12 -0.87 -23.19 5.04
N MET A 13 -1.91 -23.68 4.36
CA MET A 13 -1.82 -24.13 2.98
C MET A 13 -1.11 -23.03 2.18
N ASN A 14 -0.14 -23.47 1.39
CA ASN A 14 0.75 -22.66 0.55
C ASN A 14 -0.07 -21.97 -0.55
N GLN A 15 -0.91 -20.99 -0.18
CA GLN A 15 -1.79 -20.30 -1.11
C GLN A 15 -0.94 -19.66 -2.20
N PRO A 16 -1.24 -19.92 -3.48
CA PRO A 16 -0.47 -19.34 -4.56
C PRO A 16 -0.58 -17.81 -4.49
N LEU A 17 0.56 -17.15 -4.66
CA LEU A 17 0.59 -15.70 -4.87
C LEU A 17 0.81 -15.43 -6.35
N PHE A 18 -0.05 -14.60 -6.90
CA PHE A 18 0.06 -14.14 -8.28
C PHE A 18 0.77 -12.82 -8.29
N TYR A 19 1.53 -12.54 -9.35
CA TYR A 19 2.14 -11.23 -9.54
C TYR A 19 2.19 -10.84 -11.01
N SER A 20 2.28 -9.55 -11.25
CA SER A 20 2.63 -9.01 -12.56
C SER A 20 3.27 -7.63 -12.40
N SER A 21 3.60 -6.98 -13.50
CA SER A 21 4.17 -5.63 -13.49
C SER A 21 3.71 -4.77 -14.65
N CYS A 22 3.73 -3.45 -14.45
CA CYS A 22 3.56 -2.44 -15.48
C CYS A 22 4.69 -1.41 -15.42
N ALA A 23 4.97 -0.73 -16.54
CA ALA A 23 5.86 0.42 -16.55
C ALA A 23 5.15 1.65 -15.95
N SER A 24 5.91 2.58 -15.38
CA SER A 24 5.39 3.87 -14.91
C SER A 24 6.49 4.94 -14.90
N PRO A 25 6.15 6.23 -14.81
CA PRO A 25 7.11 7.33 -14.67
C PRO A 25 8.04 7.25 -13.45
N ILE A 26 7.69 6.45 -12.43
CA ILE A 26 8.50 6.24 -11.22
C ILE A 26 9.23 4.89 -11.22
N GLY A 27 9.31 4.24 -12.38
CA GLY A 27 9.90 2.92 -12.56
C GLY A 27 8.86 1.81 -12.71
N ARG A 28 9.32 0.56 -12.79
CA ARG A 28 8.42 -0.59 -12.97
C ARG A 28 7.67 -0.88 -11.66
N ILE A 29 6.35 -0.85 -11.71
CA ILE A 29 5.49 -1.18 -10.59
C ILE A 29 5.14 -2.66 -10.67
N PHE A 30 5.34 -3.37 -9.57
CA PHE A 30 4.95 -4.75 -9.38
C PHE A 30 3.75 -4.78 -8.44
N ALA A 31 2.76 -5.60 -8.78
CA ALA A 31 1.64 -5.90 -7.89
C ALA A 31 1.61 -7.41 -7.64
N ALA A 32 1.19 -7.79 -6.43
CA ALA A 32 0.91 -9.18 -6.09
C ALA A 32 -0.47 -9.33 -5.44
N ALA A 33 -1.06 -10.50 -5.63
CA ALA A 33 -2.41 -10.82 -5.21
C ALA A 33 -2.51 -12.24 -4.69
N SER A 34 -3.32 -12.43 -3.65
CA SER A 34 -3.94 -13.72 -3.34
C SER A 34 -5.19 -13.88 -4.21
N ASP A 35 -5.97 -14.93 -3.99
CA ASP A 35 -7.30 -15.03 -4.60
C ASP A 35 -8.32 -14.03 -4.00
N ASP A 36 -8.03 -13.46 -2.81
CA ASP A 36 -8.93 -12.53 -2.11
C ASP A 36 -8.68 -11.06 -2.45
N GLY A 37 -7.52 -10.71 -3.03
CA GLY A 37 -7.24 -9.35 -3.48
C GLY A 37 -5.77 -8.98 -3.59
N ILE A 38 -5.50 -7.69 -3.86
CA ILE A 38 -4.13 -7.17 -3.92
C ILE A 38 -3.53 -7.17 -2.52
N THR A 39 -2.40 -7.86 -2.39
CA THR A 39 -1.65 -7.96 -1.12
C THR A 39 -0.53 -6.93 -1.07
N HIS A 40 0.13 -6.66 -2.20
CA HIS A 40 1.32 -5.81 -2.26
C HIS A 40 1.40 -5.00 -3.55
N VAL A 41 1.92 -3.79 -3.44
CA VAL A 41 2.41 -2.96 -4.57
C VAL A 41 3.82 -2.51 -4.24
N CYS A 42 4.74 -2.70 -5.18
CA CYS A 42 6.15 -2.38 -5.00
C CYS A 42 6.70 -1.67 -6.24
N ILE A 43 7.59 -0.71 -6.03
CA ILE A 43 8.36 -0.10 -7.11
C ILE A 43 9.67 -0.89 -7.20
N GLY A 44 9.87 -1.59 -8.32
CA GLY A 44 10.99 -2.49 -8.54
C GLY A 44 10.79 -3.92 -8.00
N LYS A 45 11.36 -4.89 -8.72
CA LYS A 45 11.16 -6.34 -8.46
C LYS A 45 11.71 -6.78 -7.09
N VAL A 46 12.86 -6.22 -6.68
CA VAL A 46 13.50 -6.56 -5.40
C VAL A 46 12.58 -6.27 -4.21
N GLY A 47 11.83 -5.16 -4.26
CA GLY A 47 10.88 -4.81 -3.21
C GLY A 47 9.75 -5.83 -3.08
N LEU A 48 9.22 -6.31 -4.21
CA LEU A 48 8.22 -7.38 -4.21
C LEU A 48 8.81 -8.67 -3.61
N LEU A 49 9.95 -9.13 -4.14
CA LEU A 49 10.58 -10.38 -3.72
C LEU A 49 10.88 -10.40 -2.22
N LYS A 50 11.37 -9.30 -1.63
CA LYS A 50 11.62 -9.21 -0.18
C LYS A 50 10.35 -9.31 0.68
N ARG A 51 9.20 -8.86 0.16
CA ARG A 51 7.93 -8.89 0.90
C ARG A 51 7.24 -10.24 0.81
N VAL A 52 7.40 -10.93 -0.32
CA VAL A 52 6.80 -12.25 -0.55
C VAL A 52 7.75 -13.40 -0.21
N SER A 53 9.05 -13.16 -0.01
CA SER A 53 10.00 -14.23 0.33
C SER A 53 9.68 -14.91 1.66
N SER A 54 9.08 -14.20 2.62
CA SER A 54 8.77 -14.74 3.95
C SER A 54 7.51 -15.61 3.99
N CYS A 55 6.68 -15.62 2.94
CA CYS A 55 5.39 -16.33 2.97
C CYS A 55 5.46 -17.76 2.43
N GLY A 56 6.60 -18.20 1.88
CA GLY A 56 6.78 -19.57 1.35
C GLY A 56 5.92 -19.89 0.10
N ALA A 57 5.03 -18.98 -0.28
CA ALA A 57 4.13 -19.12 -1.41
C ALA A 57 4.90 -19.24 -2.74
N ARG A 58 4.44 -20.14 -3.60
CA ARG A 58 4.89 -20.19 -4.98
C ARG A 58 4.36 -18.95 -5.72
N LEU A 59 5.25 -18.19 -6.34
CA LEU A 59 4.88 -17.04 -7.16
C LEU A 59 4.52 -17.50 -8.58
N HIS A 60 3.35 -17.06 -9.04
CA HIS A 60 2.86 -17.31 -10.39
C HIS A 60 2.71 -15.97 -11.12
N GLU A 61 3.36 -15.82 -12.27
CA GLU A 61 3.14 -14.64 -13.09
C GLU A 61 1.80 -14.79 -13.83
N ASP A 62 0.90 -13.81 -13.65
CA ASP A 62 -0.40 -13.77 -14.31
C ASP A 62 -0.74 -12.31 -14.59
N ARG A 63 -0.65 -11.89 -15.85
CA ARG A 63 -0.92 -10.50 -16.23
C ARG A 63 -2.42 -10.17 -16.22
N GLY A 64 -3.27 -11.14 -16.55
CA GLY A 64 -4.71 -10.92 -16.69
C GLY A 64 -5.36 -10.49 -15.38
N ARG A 65 -4.91 -11.08 -14.26
CA ARG A 65 -5.37 -10.74 -12.90
C ARG A 65 -5.17 -9.29 -12.48
N PHE A 66 -4.24 -8.56 -13.13
CA PHE A 66 -3.88 -7.19 -12.73
C PHE A 66 -4.30 -6.13 -13.75
N ALA A 67 -5.10 -6.50 -14.76
CA ALA A 67 -5.52 -5.56 -15.81
C ALA A 67 -6.19 -4.30 -15.23
N GLU A 68 -7.15 -4.46 -14.31
CA GLU A 68 -7.87 -3.34 -13.71
C GLU A 68 -6.94 -2.39 -12.93
N VAL A 69 -6.10 -2.92 -12.03
CA VAL A 69 -5.20 -2.09 -11.23
C VAL A 69 -4.16 -1.38 -12.09
N PHE A 70 -3.68 -2.02 -13.16
CA PHE A 70 -2.72 -1.41 -14.08
C PHE A 70 -3.35 -0.34 -14.95
N GLU A 71 -4.59 -0.51 -15.42
CA GLU A 71 -5.33 0.54 -16.13
C GLU A 71 -5.55 1.76 -15.22
N LEU A 72 -5.90 1.56 -13.95
CA LEU A 72 -6.05 2.65 -12.99
C LEU A 72 -4.72 3.36 -12.71
N LEU A 73 -3.61 2.62 -12.61
CA LEU A 73 -2.29 3.21 -12.44
C LEU A 73 -1.88 4.03 -13.68
N GLU A 74 -2.16 3.55 -14.88
CA GLU A 74 -1.91 4.29 -16.12
C GLU A 74 -2.72 5.60 -16.18
N LYS A 75 -4.02 5.55 -15.83
CA LYS A 75 -4.86 6.75 -15.70
C LYS A 75 -4.30 7.71 -14.65
N TYR A 76 -3.86 7.20 -13.51
CA TYR A 76 -3.28 8.00 -12.44
C TYR A 76 -2.02 8.73 -12.92
N PHE A 77 -1.07 8.02 -13.54
CA PHE A 77 0.18 8.61 -14.01
C PHE A 77 0.03 9.53 -15.23
N SER A 78 -1.08 9.43 -15.96
CA SER A 78 -1.44 10.41 -17.00
C SER A 78 -2.11 11.68 -16.45
N GLY A 79 -2.17 11.84 -15.13
CA GLY A 79 -2.70 13.04 -14.48
C GLY A 79 -4.21 13.06 -14.31
N HIS A 80 -4.90 11.94 -14.60
CA HIS A 80 -6.33 11.86 -14.36
C HIS A 80 -6.62 11.64 -12.87
N ARG A 81 -7.71 12.25 -12.39
CA ARG A 81 -8.23 11.96 -11.06
C ARG A 81 -8.71 10.52 -11.00
N VAL A 82 -8.09 9.70 -10.15
CA VAL A 82 -8.41 8.28 -9.98
C VAL A 82 -8.84 7.99 -8.55
N VAL A 83 -9.86 7.14 -8.41
CA VAL A 83 -10.23 6.50 -7.14
C VAL A 83 -9.95 5.01 -7.28
N PHE A 84 -9.01 4.49 -6.50
CA PHE A 84 -8.67 3.06 -6.52
C PHE A 84 -9.72 2.25 -5.75
N LYS A 85 -10.73 1.75 -6.48
CA LYS A 85 -11.76 0.83 -5.96
C LYS A 85 -11.33 -0.64 -6.11
N ILE A 86 -10.15 -0.96 -5.61
CA ILE A 86 -9.56 -2.30 -5.70
C ILE A 86 -9.74 -3.05 -4.37
N THR A 87 -10.09 -4.34 -4.45
CA THR A 87 -10.14 -5.24 -3.30
C THR A 87 -8.73 -5.51 -2.79
N LEU A 88 -8.53 -5.32 -1.47
CA LEU A 88 -7.23 -5.45 -0.81
C LEU A 88 -7.27 -6.60 0.18
N ASP A 89 -6.27 -7.48 0.11
CA ASP A 89 -6.01 -8.53 1.09
C ASP A 89 -4.71 -8.22 1.84
N ILE A 90 -4.78 -7.24 2.75
CA ILE A 90 -3.59 -6.70 3.42
C ILE A 90 -3.50 -7.13 4.88
N THR A 91 -2.30 -7.53 5.27
CA THR A 91 -1.96 -7.94 6.65
C THR A 91 -1.24 -6.81 7.39
N GLY A 92 -1.49 -6.72 8.69
CA GLY A 92 -0.96 -5.68 9.57
C GLY A 92 -1.62 -5.72 10.94
N SER A 93 -1.02 -5.07 11.92
CA SER A 93 -1.62 -4.89 13.24
C SER A 93 -2.93 -4.10 13.15
N ALA A 94 -3.78 -4.21 14.17
CA ALA A 94 -5.01 -3.42 14.25
C ALA A 94 -4.74 -1.92 14.11
N PHE A 95 -3.65 -1.44 14.73
CA PHE A 95 -3.20 -0.06 14.60
C PHE A 95 -2.85 0.32 13.16
N GLN A 96 -2.03 -0.49 12.48
CA GLN A 96 -1.65 -0.24 11.08
C GLN A 96 -2.89 -0.20 10.18
N LYS A 97 -3.80 -1.16 10.31
CA LYS A 97 -5.04 -1.21 9.53
C LYS A 97 -5.91 0.03 9.74
N ASN A 98 -6.03 0.52 10.97
CA ASN A 98 -6.75 1.76 11.27
C ASN A 98 -6.10 2.99 10.62
N VAL A 99 -4.77 3.09 10.69
CA VAL A 99 -4.03 4.19 10.03
C VAL A 99 -4.23 4.15 8.52
N TRP A 100 -4.08 2.97 7.90
CA TRP A 100 -4.26 2.78 6.47
C TRP A 100 -5.68 3.10 6.01
N ALA A 101 -6.70 2.73 6.78
CA ALA A 101 -8.08 3.08 6.53
C ALA A 101 -8.31 4.60 6.56
N GLU A 102 -7.67 5.32 7.49
CA GLU A 102 -7.75 6.79 7.55
C GLU A 102 -7.03 7.45 6.37
N ILE A 103 -5.83 6.97 6.01
CA ILE A 103 -5.07 7.47 4.85
C ILE A 103 -5.85 7.27 3.54
N LYS A 104 -6.58 6.15 3.40
CA LYS A 104 -7.38 5.86 2.19
C LYS A 104 -8.52 6.88 1.97
N LYS A 105 -8.93 7.62 3.00
CA LYS A 105 -9.96 8.68 2.90
C LYS A 105 -9.43 9.99 2.31
N ILE A 106 -8.12 10.19 2.25
CA ILE A 106 -7.52 11.44 1.75
C ILE A 106 -7.78 11.53 0.23
N PRO A 107 -8.51 12.55 -0.26
CA PRO A 107 -8.81 12.67 -1.69
C PRO A 107 -7.56 12.89 -2.54
N TYR A 108 -7.66 12.56 -3.82
CA TYR A 108 -6.66 12.95 -4.84
C TYR A 108 -6.46 14.46 -4.83
N GLY A 109 -5.19 14.91 -4.89
CA GLY A 109 -4.85 16.34 -4.91
C GLY A 109 -4.93 17.02 -3.54
N MET A 110 -5.15 16.26 -2.46
CA MET A 110 -5.18 16.78 -1.09
C MET A 110 -4.10 16.13 -0.24
N THR A 111 -3.63 16.86 0.77
CA THR A 111 -2.68 16.36 1.75
C THR A 111 -3.24 16.51 3.16
N ILE A 112 -2.59 15.80 4.09
CA ILE A 112 -2.85 15.88 5.53
C ILE A 112 -1.52 15.71 6.24
N ASN A 113 -1.37 16.26 7.45
CA ASN A 113 -0.16 16.01 8.23
C ASN A 113 -0.30 14.82 9.19
N TYR A 114 0.84 14.27 9.63
CA TYR A 114 0.86 13.12 10.55
C TYR A 114 0.11 13.38 11.87
N GLY A 115 0.13 14.61 12.39
CA GLY A 115 -0.54 15.00 13.63
C GLY A 115 -2.06 15.00 13.50
N GLU A 116 -2.59 15.45 12.36
CA GLU A 116 -4.02 15.42 12.07
C GLU A 116 -4.57 14.00 12.00
N ILE A 117 -3.86 13.08 11.32
CA ILE A 117 -4.24 11.65 11.32
C ILE A 117 -4.21 11.11 12.76
N ALA A 118 -3.17 11.45 13.53
CA ALA A 118 -3.04 10.99 14.90
C ALA A 118 -4.20 11.49 15.78
N ALA A 119 -4.63 12.75 15.62
CA ALA A 119 -5.78 13.32 16.31
C ALA A 119 -7.10 12.61 15.92
N ARG A 120 -7.32 12.32 14.63
CA ARG A 120 -8.51 11.58 14.17
C ARG A 120 -8.59 10.16 14.72
N LEU A 121 -7.45 9.55 15.05
CA LEU A 121 -7.36 8.23 15.65
C LEU A 121 -7.31 8.26 17.19
N GLY A 122 -7.54 9.42 17.82
CA GLY A 122 -7.57 9.55 19.28
C GLY A 122 -6.19 9.49 19.96
N ILE A 123 -5.11 9.68 19.20
CA ILE A 123 -3.73 9.65 19.71
C ILE A 123 -2.97 10.93 19.31
N PRO A 124 -3.37 12.12 19.79
CA PRO A 124 -2.87 13.41 19.28
C PRO A 124 -1.33 13.61 19.35
N LYS A 125 -0.62 12.90 20.23
CA LYS A 125 0.85 12.91 20.31
C LYS A 125 1.52 11.79 19.49
N GLY A 126 0.76 11.12 18.63
CA GLY A 126 1.11 9.88 17.94
C GLY A 126 1.71 10.04 16.54
N ALA A 127 2.11 11.25 16.12
CA ALA A 127 2.60 11.52 14.76
C ALA A 127 3.72 10.58 14.30
N ARG A 128 4.67 10.23 15.20
CA ARG A 128 5.74 9.27 14.90
C ARG A 128 5.20 7.85 14.63
N ALA A 129 4.19 7.42 15.38
CA ALA A 129 3.54 6.13 15.17
C ALA A 129 2.80 6.09 13.82
N ILE A 130 2.15 7.20 13.43
CA ILE A 130 1.55 7.36 12.10
C ILE A 130 2.62 7.25 11.00
N GLY A 131 3.76 7.93 11.16
CA GLY A 131 4.87 7.85 10.22
C GLY A 131 5.40 6.42 10.03
N ASN A 132 5.56 5.67 11.12
CA ASN A 132 5.95 4.27 11.07
C ASN A 132 4.91 3.41 10.32
N ALA A 133 3.62 3.59 10.61
CA ALA A 133 2.55 2.87 9.92
C ALA A 133 2.48 3.20 8.41
N CYS A 134 2.73 4.47 8.03
CA CYS A 134 2.87 4.88 6.63
C CYS A 134 4.03 4.15 5.93
N GLY A 135 5.17 4.01 6.61
CA GLY A 135 6.35 3.31 6.08
C GLY A 135 6.11 1.82 5.86
N THR A 136 5.18 1.23 6.60
CA THR A 136 4.79 -0.18 6.45
C THR A 136 3.64 -0.43 5.49
N ASN A 137 3.12 0.59 4.81
CA ASN A 137 2.03 0.44 3.85
C ASN A 137 2.40 -0.60 2.77
N PRO A 138 1.65 -1.71 2.64
CA PRO A 138 1.95 -2.76 1.68
C PRO A 138 1.55 -2.41 0.26
N VAL A 139 0.62 -1.45 0.07
CA VAL A 139 0.06 -1.07 -1.23
C VAL A 139 0.13 0.46 -1.46
N PRO A 140 1.35 1.04 -1.56
CA PRO A 140 1.52 2.46 -1.90
C PRO A 140 0.77 2.86 -3.19
N ILE A 141 0.51 4.16 -3.35
CA ILE A 141 -0.33 4.75 -4.40
C ILE A 141 -1.82 4.44 -4.23
N ILE A 142 -2.18 3.16 -4.04
CA ILE A 142 -3.56 2.72 -3.77
C ILE A 142 -4.00 3.17 -2.37
N ILE A 143 -3.19 2.87 -1.35
CA ILE A 143 -3.24 3.55 -0.05
C ILE A 143 -2.27 4.74 -0.16
N PRO A 144 -2.77 5.99 -0.21
CA PRO A 144 -1.98 7.13 -0.65
C PRO A 144 -1.13 7.73 0.48
N CYS A 145 -0.21 6.95 1.05
CA CYS A 145 0.65 7.42 2.14
C CYS A 145 1.62 8.54 1.72
N HIS A 146 1.81 8.78 0.42
CA HIS A 146 2.53 9.93 -0.12
C HIS A 146 1.80 11.27 0.15
N ARG A 147 0.49 11.25 0.37
CA ARG A 147 -0.32 12.45 0.74
C ARG A 147 -0.14 12.89 2.20
N VAL A 148 0.58 12.11 3.01
CA VAL A 148 0.83 12.44 4.42
C VAL A 148 2.15 13.20 4.56
N LEU A 149 2.09 14.44 5.00
CA LEU A 149 3.23 15.36 5.10
C LEU A 149 3.61 15.66 6.56
N LYS A 150 4.75 16.33 6.75
CA LYS A 150 5.12 16.87 8.07
C LYS A 150 4.18 18.02 8.45
N GLY A 151 4.18 18.39 9.74
CA GLY A 151 3.30 19.43 10.26
C GLY A 151 3.54 20.83 9.66
N ASP A 152 4.74 21.08 9.14
CA ASP A 152 5.12 22.30 8.42
C ASP A 152 4.80 22.26 6.91
N GLY A 153 4.15 21.18 6.44
CA GLY A 153 3.88 20.95 5.02
C GLY A 153 5.06 20.38 4.23
N SER A 154 6.25 20.26 4.81
CA SER A 154 7.40 19.71 4.11
C SER A 154 7.31 18.19 3.94
N ILE A 155 8.08 17.66 2.98
CA ILE A 155 8.09 16.23 2.68
C ILE A 155 8.80 15.45 3.78
N GLY A 156 8.07 14.50 4.37
CA GLY A 156 8.61 13.46 5.25
C GLY A 156 9.16 12.25 4.49
N GLY A 157 9.67 11.27 5.23
CA GLY A 157 10.17 10.02 4.65
C GLY A 157 9.12 9.26 3.83
N TYR A 158 9.61 8.41 2.93
CA TYR A 158 8.78 7.53 2.10
C TYR A 158 9.52 6.22 1.84
N ALA A 159 8.82 5.09 1.93
CA ALA A 159 9.43 3.77 1.77
C ALA A 159 10.04 3.57 0.36
N GLY A 160 9.45 4.20 -0.66
CA GLY A 160 10.00 4.24 -2.02
C GLY A 160 11.05 5.34 -2.26
N GLY A 161 11.42 6.12 -1.25
CA GLY A 161 12.31 7.27 -1.38
C GLY A 161 11.58 8.61 -1.60
N VAL A 162 12.20 9.70 -1.15
CA VAL A 162 11.59 11.03 -1.14
C VAL A 162 11.29 11.56 -2.54
N GLU A 163 12.15 11.27 -3.52
CA GLU A 163 11.93 11.69 -4.91
C GLU A 163 10.69 11.05 -5.53
N ILE A 164 10.39 9.79 -5.19
CA ILE A 164 9.14 9.15 -5.64
C ILE A 164 7.93 9.84 -5.01
N LYS A 165 8.00 10.17 -3.71
CA LYS A 165 6.92 10.88 -3.02
C LYS A 165 6.64 12.24 -3.67
N LYS A 166 7.70 13.00 -4.04
CA LYS A 166 7.57 14.25 -4.81
C LYS A 166 6.86 14.02 -6.13
N ARG A 167 7.31 13.05 -6.93
CA ARG A 167 6.68 12.74 -8.24
C ARG A 167 5.21 12.38 -8.10
N LEU A 168 4.83 11.60 -7.08
CA LEU A 168 3.43 11.26 -6.84
C LEU A 168 2.58 12.48 -6.45
N LEU A 169 3.14 13.40 -5.66
CA LEU A 169 2.47 14.66 -5.34
C LEU A 169 2.33 15.56 -6.58
N GLU A 170 3.38 15.64 -7.42
CA GLU A 170 3.35 16.38 -8.68
C GLU A 170 2.30 15.85 -9.66
N VAL A 171 2.18 14.52 -9.79
CA VAL A 171 1.13 13.86 -10.58
C VAL A 171 -0.25 14.31 -10.13
N GLU A 172 -0.44 14.57 -8.84
CA GLU A 172 -1.69 15.06 -8.24
C GLU A 172 -1.84 16.59 -8.26
N GLY A 173 -0.93 17.31 -8.92
CA GLY A 173 -0.94 18.76 -9.02
C GLY A 173 -0.43 19.49 -7.78
N ILE A 174 0.23 18.78 -6.85
CA ILE A 174 0.73 19.33 -5.58
C ILE A 174 2.23 19.62 -5.74
N ARG A 175 2.62 20.88 -5.46
CA ARG A 175 4.03 21.30 -5.40
C ARG A 175 4.44 21.56 -3.95
N PRO A 176 4.96 20.53 -3.26
CA PRO A 176 5.39 20.61 -1.87
C PRO A 176 6.77 21.28 -1.70
#